data_AF-A0A7C7M875-F1
#
_entry.id   AF-A0A7C7M875-F1
#
_cell.length_a   1.000
_cell.length_b   1.000
_cell.length_c   1.000
_cell.angle_alpha   90.00
_cell.angle_beta   90.00
_cell.angle_gamma   90.00
#
_symmetry.space_group_name_H-M   'P 1'
#
loop_
_entity.id
_entity.type
_entity.pdbx_description
1 polymer ?
#
loop_
_entity_poly.entity_id
_entity_poly.type
_entity_poly.pdbx_seq_one_letter_code
_entity_poly.pdbx_strand_id
1 'polypeptide(L)' 'AGCPAMSVPCGLDDRGLPVGLQIGARPGAEETIFKVAHAYEQATEWHIMRPPGA' A
#
# COMPACT_ATOMS: atom_id res chain seq x y z
N ALA A 1 -6.28 14.28 15.31
CA ALA A 1 -5.16 13.53 14.71
C ALA A 1 -4.95 12.27 15.56
N GLY A 2 -4.85 11.09 14.94
CA GLY A 2 -4.90 9.79 15.64
C GLY A 2 -5.68 8.70 14.89
N CYS A 3 -6.05 8.96 13.63
CA CYS A 3 -6.64 7.95 12.76
C CYS A 3 -5.54 7.01 12.23
N PRO A 4 -5.74 5.69 12.27
CA PRO A 4 -4.76 4.74 11.75
C PRO A 4 -4.62 4.86 10.23
N ALA A 5 -3.42 4.60 9.74
CA ALA A 5 -3.10 4.60 8.32
C ALA A 5 -2.01 3.56 8.00
N MET A 6 -2.06 3.02 6.79
CA MET A 6 -1.04 2.11 6.24
C MET A 6 -0.64 2.57 4.84
N SER A 7 0.64 2.42 4.51
CA SER A 7 1.16 2.60 3.15
C SER A 7 1.40 1.24 2.51
N VAL A 8 0.94 1.05 1.27
CA VAL A 8 1.16 -0.15 0.45
C VAL A 8 1.74 0.24 -0.91
N PRO A 9 2.59 -0.59 -1.55
CA PRO A 9 3.12 -0.29 -2.88
C PRO A 9 1.99 -0.35 -3.92
N CYS A 10 1.92 0.64 -4.83
CA CYS A 10 0.83 0.73 -5.81
C CYS A 10 1.28 0.90 -7.26
N GLY A 11 2.59 0.91 -7.50
CA GLY A 11 3.12 1.18 -8.83
C GLY A 11 4.60 1.51 -8.84
N LEU A 12 5.11 1.64 -10.06
CA LEU A 12 6.31 2.41 -10.37
C LEU A 12 5.88 3.63 -11.19
N ASP A 13 6.57 4.76 -11.03
CA ASP A 13 6.41 5.92 -11.92
C ASP A 13 7.10 5.69 -13.28
N ASP A 14 7.02 6.68 -14.17
CA ASP A 14 7.65 6.66 -15.49
C ASP A 14 9.18 6.56 -15.46
N ARG A 15 9.80 6.82 -14.30
CA ARG A 15 11.23 6.70 -14.04
C ARG A 15 11.59 5.41 -13.28
N GLY A 16 10.61 4.53 -13.05
CA GLY A 16 10.82 3.27 -12.34
C GLY A 16 10.92 3.41 -10.81
N LEU A 17 10.48 4.55 -10.24
CA LEU A 17 10.51 4.78 -8.79
C LEU A 17 9.24 4.24 -8.11
N PRO A 18 9.36 3.57 -6.94
CA PRO A 18 8.20 3.06 -6.20
C PRO A 18 7.21 4.15 -5.80
N VAL A 19 5.92 3.90 -6.05
CA VAL A 19 4.81 4.75 -5.62
C VAL A 19 4.02 4.04 -4.52
N GLY A 20 3.67 4.79 -3.47
CA GLY A 20 2.87 4.29 -2.35
C GLY A 20 1.42 4.77 -2.40
N LEU A 21 0.49 3.91 -1.98
CA LEU A 21 -0.91 4.22 -1.72
C LEU A 21 -1.15 4.23 -0.21
N GLN A 22 -1.74 5.31 0.30
CA GLN A 22 -2.10 5.42 1.71
C GLN A 22 -3.56 5.02 1.94
N ILE A 23 -3.77 4.02 2.80
CA ILE A 23 -5.08 3.57 3.26
C ILE A 23 -5.28 4.12 4.67
N GLY A 24 -6.24 5.03 4.85
CA GLY A 24 -6.63 5.56 6.15
C GLY A 24 -7.97 5.00 6.61
N ALA A 25 -8.16 4.87 7.93
CA ALA A 25 -9.44 4.51 8.50
C ALA A 25 -9.80 5.35 9.73
N ARG A 26 -11.03 5.19 10.22
CA ARG A 26 -11.47 5.81 11.49
C ARG A 26 -10.67 5.22 12.67
N PRO A 27 -10.54 5.92 13.81
CA PRO A 27 -9.87 5.38 14.99
C PRO A 27 -10.45 4.03 15.42
N GLY A 28 -9.59 3.05 15.74
CA GLY A 28 -10.00 1.69 16.13
C GLY A 28 -10.42 0.77 14.97
N ALA A 29 -10.18 1.17 13.72
CA ALA A 29 -10.53 0.37 12.52
C ALA A 29 -9.30 -0.23 11.82
N GLU A 30 -8.22 -0.53 12.55
CA GLU A 30 -6.98 -1.12 12.03
C GLU A 30 -7.24 -2.46 11.32
N GLU A 31 -8.15 -3.28 11.83
CA GLU A 31 -8.56 -4.54 11.17
C GLU A 31 -9.09 -4.29 9.75
N THR A 32 -9.83 -3.19 9.56
CA THR A 32 -10.32 -2.82 8.22
C THR A 32 -9.16 -2.44 7.31
N ILE A 33 -8.17 -1.71 7.82
CA ILE A 33 -6.96 -1.37 7.05
C ILE A 33 -6.23 -2.63 6.60
N PHE A 34 -6.02 -3.60 7.51
CA PHE A 34 -5.37 -4.87 7.15
C PHE A 34 -6.16 -5.66 6.12
N LYS A 35 -7.49 -5.74 6.23
CA LYS A 35 -8.34 -6.41 5.24
C LYS A 35 -8.26 -5.75 3.86
N VAL A 36 -8.29 -4.42 3.81
CA VAL A 36 -8.18 -3.67 2.56
C VAL A 36 -6.80 -3.83 1.94
N ALA A 37 -5.74 -3.70 2.73
CA ALA A 37 -4.36 -3.89 2.27
C ALA A 37 -4.13 -5.31 1.75
N HIS A 38 -4.61 -6.33 2.47
CA HIS A 38 -4.48 -7.72 2.02
C HIS A 38 -5.26 -7.98 0.73
N ALA A 39 -6.50 -7.50 0.62
CA ALA A 39 -7.28 -7.63 -0.62
C ALA A 39 -6.59 -6.93 -1.80
N TYR A 40 -6.02 -5.74 -1.57
CA TYR A 40 -5.26 -4.99 -2.56
C TYR A 40 -3.98 -5.73 -2.99
N GLU A 41 -3.25 -6.30 -2.04
CA GLU A 41 -2.05 -7.11 -2.29
C GLU A 41 -2.37 -8.38 -3.07
N GLN A 42 -3.49 -9.06 -2.79
CA GLN A 42 -3.91 -10.24 -3.58
C GLN A 42 -4.36 -9.87 -5.01
N ALA A 43 -4.80 -8.62 -5.22
CA ALA A 43 -5.24 -8.14 -6.52
C ALA A 43 -4.11 -7.53 -7.37
N THR A 44 -2.90 -7.40 -6.82
CA THR A 44 -1.79 -6.68 -7.47
C THR A 44 -0.44 -7.33 -7.21
N GLU A 45 0.53 -7.11 -8.09
CA GLU A 45 1.87 -7.73 -7.98
C GLU A 45 2.95 -6.72 -7.57
N TRP A 46 2.57 -5.52 -7.13
CA TRP A 46 3.53 -4.48 -6.74
C TRP A 46 4.47 -4.92 -5.60
N HIS A 47 3.98 -5.80 -4.73
CA HIS A 47 4.73 -6.32 -3.58
C HIS A 47 5.87 -7.29 -3.96
N ILE A 48 5.85 -7.86 -5.18
CA ILE A 48 6.94 -8.71 -5.71
C ILE A 48 7.81 -7.99 -6.74
N MET A 49 7.42 -6.80 -7.18
CA MET A 49 8.21 -5.99 -8.10
C MET A 49 9.44 -5.40 -7.40
N ARG A 50 10.56 -5.39 -8.13
CA ARG A 50 11.81 -4.75 -7.71
C ARG A 50 12.07 -3.52 -8.57
N PRO A 51 12.43 -2.37 -7.98
CA PRO A 51 12.82 -1.21 -8.77
C PRO A 51 14.12 -1.51 -9.54
N PRO A 52 14.30 -0.91 -10.73
CA PRO A 52 15.53 -1.06 -11.50
C PRO A 52 16.74 -0.55 -10.70
N GLY A 53 17.71 -1.42 -10.41
CA GLY A 53 18.96 -1.05 -9.72
C GLY A 53 19.02 -1.33 -8.22
N ALA A 54 18.05 -2.05 -7.66
CA ALA A 54 18.13 -2.66 -6.32
C ALA A 54 18.93 -3.97 -6.30
#